data_AF-A0A955G421-F1
#
_entry.id   AF-A0A955G421-F1
#
_cell.length_a   1.000
_cell.length_b   1.000
_cell.length_c   1.000
_cell.angle_alpha   90.00
_cell.angle_beta   90.00
_cell.angle_gamma   90.00
#
_symmetry.space_group_name_H-M   'P 1'
#
loop_
_entity.id
_entity.type
_entity.pdbx_description
1 polymer ?
#
loop_
_entity_poly.entity_id
_entity_poly.type
_entity_poly.pdbx_seq_one_letter_code
_entity_poly.pdbx_strand_id
1 'polypeptide(L)'
;SVNWIGGQPIITGWYDAENTVYLRVFVVDRWYVLGQDSQLTVNGNSWKLNLSQLDPVLKVGSYTVVVQAASRDGTVFASDSSSNLIISPLSNKQVFANP
;
A
#
# COMPACT_ATOMS: atom_id res chain seq x y z
N SER A 1 28.91 -9.59 0.38
CA SER A 1 27.91 -8.66 -0.18
C SER A 1 26.75 -8.58 0.80
N VAL A 2 26.28 -7.38 1.15
CA VAL A 2 25.06 -7.27 1.95
C VAL A 2 23.90 -7.64 1.01
N ASN A 3 23.18 -8.70 1.34
CA ASN A 3 21.98 -9.10 0.61
C ASN A 3 20.81 -8.31 1.19
N TRP A 4 20.48 -7.20 0.55
CA TRP A 4 19.41 -6.31 0.99
C TRP A 4 18.06 -6.96 0.66
N ILE A 5 17.45 -7.58 1.67
CA ILE A 5 16.08 -8.07 1.60
C ILE A 5 15.12 -6.88 1.61
N GLY A 6 14.17 -6.88 0.68
CA GLY A 6 13.19 -5.81 0.52
C GLY A 6 12.14 -5.78 1.65
N GLY A 7 10.99 -5.16 1.39
CA GLY A 7 10.02 -4.76 2.41
C GLY A 7 8.65 -5.43 2.31
N GLN A 8 7.94 -5.38 3.43
CA GLN A 8 6.61 -5.95 3.66
C GLN A 8 5.69 -4.82 4.17
N PRO A 9 5.31 -3.87 3.29
CA PRO A 9 4.72 -2.61 3.69
C PRO A 9 3.26 -2.77 4.15
N ILE A 10 2.82 -1.86 5.02
CA ILE A 10 1.42 -1.62 5.31
C ILE A 10 1.10 -0.23 4.78
N ILE A 11 0.14 -0.14 3.86
CA ILE A 11 -0.28 1.12 3.25
C ILE A 11 -1.66 1.45 3.80
N THR A 12 -1.87 2.70 4.22
CA THR A 12 -3.15 3.19 4.72
C THR A 12 -3.56 4.45 3.99
N GLY A 13 -4.86 4.74 4.03
CA GLY A 13 -5.39 6.00 3.53
C GLY A 13 -6.82 6.24 3.96
N TRP A 14 -7.34 7.37 3.52
CA TRP A 14 -8.72 7.80 3.75
C TRP A 14 -9.52 7.78 2.46
N TYR A 15 -10.82 7.56 2.58
CA TYR A 15 -11.79 7.65 1.50
C TYR A 15 -13.18 8.00 2.06
N ASP A 16 -14.10 8.38 1.18
CA ASP A 16 -15.49 8.59 1.55
C ASP A 16 -16.25 7.26 1.47
N ALA A 17 -16.43 6.59 2.62
CA ALA A 17 -17.08 5.30 2.70
C ALA A 17 -18.59 5.34 2.38
N GLU A 18 -19.26 6.46 2.64
CA GLU A 18 -20.70 6.58 2.43
C GLU A 18 -21.05 6.68 0.95
N ASN A 19 -20.18 7.35 0.18
CA ASN A 19 -20.41 7.59 -1.25
C ASN A 19 -19.61 6.65 -2.17
N THR A 20 -18.73 5.79 -1.63
CA THR A 20 -17.95 4.83 -2.41
C THR A 20 -18.63 3.46 -2.46
N VAL A 21 -18.86 2.94 -3.66
CA VAL A 21 -19.37 1.56 -3.88
C VAL A 21 -18.27 0.56 -4.21
N TYR A 22 -17.08 1.05 -4.59
CA TYR A 22 -15.96 0.23 -5.01
C TYR A 22 -14.64 0.88 -4.63
N LEU A 23 -13.73 0.11 -4.01
CA LEU A 23 -12.37 0.53 -3.70
C LEU A 23 -11.38 -0.54 -4.21
N ARG A 24 -10.35 -0.10 -4.93
CA ARG A 24 -9.19 -0.92 -5.24
C ARG A 24 -7.88 -0.13 -5.15
N VAL A 25 -6.79 -0.82 -4.86
CA VAL A 25 -5.45 -0.25 -4.73
C VAL A 25 -4.49 -1.00 -5.64
N PHE A 26 -3.76 -0.29 -6.49
CA PHE A 26 -2.73 -0.85 -7.37
C PHE A 26 -1.36 -0.72 -6.73
N VAL A 27 -0.65 -1.84 -6.60
CA VAL A 27 0.73 -1.88 -6.10
C VAL A 27 1.48 -2.96 -6.87
N VAL A 28 2.65 -2.62 -7.44
CA VAL A 28 3.55 -3.56 -8.14
C VAL A 28 2.79 -4.39 -9.18
N ASP A 29 2.18 -3.69 -10.14
CA ASP A 29 1.46 -4.31 -11.26
C ASP A 29 0.24 -5.16 -10.88
N ARG A 30 -0.23 -5.09 -9.62
CA ARG A 30 -1.39 -5.81 -9.13
C ARG A 30 -2.43 -4.88 -8.53
N TRP A 31 -3.70 -5.10 -8.90
CA TRP A 31 -4.84 -4.55 -8.20
C TRP A 31 -5.23 -5.43 -7.00
N TYR A 32 -5.47 -4.79 -5.87
CA TYR A 32 -6.10 -5.36 -4.69
C TYR A 32 -7.50 -4.77 -4.58
N VAL A 33 -8.53 -5.61 -4.55
CA VAL A 33 -9.93 -5.21 -4.61
C VAL A 33 -10.61 -5.47 -3.26
N LEU A 34 -11.28 -4.44 -2.73
CA LEU A 34 -11.98 -4.54 -1.45
C LEU A 34 -13.07 -5.61 -1.52
N GLY A 35 -13.09 -6.51 -0.53
CA GLY A 35 -14.03 -7.64 -0.47
C GLY A 35 -13.64 -8.87 -1.28
N GLN A 36 -12.56 -8.80 -2.08
CA GLN A 36 -12.00 -9.95 -2.80
C GLN A 36 -10.63 -10.33 -2.25
N ASP A 37 -9.72 -9.34 -2.13
CA ASP A 37 -8.39 -9.54 -1.59
C ASP A 37 -8.40 -9.26 -0.09
N SER A 38 -8.07 -10.27 0.73
CA SER A 38 -8.06 -10.17 2.19
C SER A 38 -7.01 -9.18 2.73
N GLN A 39 -6.02 -8.81 1.91
CA GLN A 39 -5.03 -7.80 2.23
C GLN A 39 -5.63 -6.40 2.32
N LEU A 40 -6.69 -6.10 1.56
CA LEU A 40 -7.33 -4.78 1.54
C LEU A 40 -8.56 -4.79 2.45
N THR A 41 -8.50 -4.00 3.51
CA THR A 41 -9.52 -3.92 4.56
C THR A 41 -9.94 -2.48 4.78
N VAL A 42 -11.15 -2.28 5.30
CA VAL A 42 -11.68 -0.95 5.67
C VAL A 42 -12.14 -0.94 7.13
N ASN A 43 -12.04 0.24 7.75
CA ASN A 43 -12.64 0.54 9.05
C ASN A 43 -13.17 1.97 9.00
N GLY A 44 -14.50 2.11 8.85
CA GLY A 44 -15.14 3.39 8.52
C GLY A 44 -14.57 3.98 7.24
N ASN A 45 -14.16 5.24 7.31
CA ASN A 45 -13.57 6.02 6.20
C ASN A 45 -12.06 5.79 6.03
N SER A 46 -11.46 4.84 6.75
CA SER A 46 -10.06 4.45 6.59
C SER A 46 -9.94 3.11 5.88
N TRP A 47 -8.95 2.98 5.00
CA TRP A 47 -8.56 1.71 4.38
C TRP A 47 -7.13 1.33 4.73
N LYS A 48 -6.84 0.03 4.68
CA LYS A 48 -5.52 -0.56 4.93
C LYS A 48 -5.26 -1.68 3.93
N LEU A 49 -4.16 -1.56 3.20
CA LEU A 49 -3.57 -2.64 2.40
C LEU A 49 -2.37 -3.23 3.15
N ASN A 50 -2.54 -4.44 3.67
CA ASN A 50 -1.51 -5.16 4.40
C ASN A 50 -0.72 -6.10 3.48
N LEU A 51 0.49 -5.71 3.08
CA LEU A 51 1.40 -6.53 2.29
C LEU A 51 2.46 -7.23 3.15
N SER A 52 2.24 -7.31 4.47
CA SER A 52 3.23 -7.88 5.40
C SER A 52 3.42 -9.39 5.27
N GLN A 53 2.59 -10.06 4.49
CA GLN A 53 2.65 -11.50 4.23
C GLN A 53 2.88 -11.79 2.75
N LEU A 54 3.36 -10.81 1.96
CA LEU A 54 3.70 -11.06 0.57
C LEU A 54 4.84 -12.07 0.47
N ASP A 55 4.65 -13.05 -0.40
CA ASP A 55 5.66 -14.01 -0.81
C ASP A 55 5.62 -14.15 -2.35
N PRO A 56 6.67 -13.74 -3.08
CA PRO A 56 7.91 -13.13 -2.56
C PRO A 56 7.70 -11.70 -2.06
N VAL A 57 8.56 -11.25 -1.12
CA VAL A 57 8.54 -9.86 -0.62
C VAL A 57 8.85 -8.84 -1.73
N LEU A 58 8.38 -7.60 -1.57
CA LEU A 58 8.70 -6.53 -2.51
C LEU A 58 10.18 -6.18 -2.41
N LYS A 59 10.89 -6.17 -3.53
CA LYS A 59 12.32 -5.79 -3.57
C LYS A 59 12.51 -4.32 -3.19
N VAL A 60 13.73 -3.94 -2.82
CA VAL A 60 14.12 -2.53 -2.70
C VAL A 60 13.83 -1.82 -4.03
N GLY A 61 13.19 -0.65 -3.96
CA GLY A 61 12.77 0.10 -5.13
C GLY A 61 11.71 1.14 -4.84
N SER A 62 11.35 1.88 -5.88
CA SER A 62 10.23 2.82 -5.91
C SER A 62 9.05 2.19 -6.64
N TYR A 63 7.88 2.23 -6.02
CA TYR A 63 6.67 1.64 -6.56
C TYR A 63 5.57 2.69 -6.67
N THR A 64 4.86 2.67 -7.79
CA THR A 64 3.66 3.47 -7.97
C THR A 64 2.50 2.85 -7.19
N VAL A 65 1.85 3.65 -6.34
CA VAL A 65 0.61 3.29 -5.67
C VAL A 65 -0.52 4.12 -6.25
N VAL A 66 -1.54 3.46 -6.77
CA VAL A 66 -2.76 4.11 -7.28
C VAL A 66 -3.95 3.64 -6.47
N VAL A 67 -4.75 4.57 -5.96
CA VAL A 67 -6.00 4.25 -5.28
C VAL A 67 -7.14 4.65 -6.20
N GLN A 68 -8.10 3.76 -6.39
CA GLN A 68 -9.29 4.03 -7.16
C GLN A 68 -10.52 3.72 -6.32
N ALA A 69 -11.36 4.74 -6.16
CA ALA A 69 -12.70 4.64 -5.63
C ALA A 69 -13.71 4.92 -6.76
N ALA A 70 -14.88 4.28 -6.71
CA ALA A 70 -16.00 4.66 -7.57
C ALA A 70 -17.25 4.85 -6.73
N SER A 71 -18.05 5.86 -7.07
CA SER A 71 -19.35 6.11 -6.47
C SER A 71 -20.49 5.40 -7.21
N ARG A 72 -21.68 5.38 -6.60
CA ARG A 72 -22.86 4.63 -7.10
C ARG A 72 -23.32 5.08 -8.48
N ASP A 73 -23.09 6.34 -8.83
CA ASP A 73 -23.36 6.92 -10.16
C ASP A 73 -22.32 6.52 -11.22
N GLY A 74 -21.30 5.73 -10.85
CA GLY A 74 -20.23 5.29 -11.74
C GLY A 74 -19.08 6.29 -11.87
N THR A 75 -19.11 7.42 -11.15
CA THR A 75 -18.01 8.38 -11.14
C THR A 75 -16.78 7.73 -10.49
N VAL A 76 -15.66 7.74 -11.21
CA VAL A 76 -14.39 7.19 -10.75
C VAL A 76 -13.53 8.30 -10.18
N PHE A 77 -13.18 8.18 -8.90
CA PHE A 77 -12.18 8.98 -8.23
C PHE A 77 -10.89 8.16 -8.15
N ALA A 78 -9.94 8.44 -9.04
CA ALA A 78 -8.58 7.97 -8.87
C ALA A 78 -7.80 9.02 -8.08
N SER A 79 -6.89 8.60 -7.19
CA SER A 79 -5.87 9.51 -6.68
C SER A 79 -5.09 10.08 -7.87
N ASP A 80 -5.25 11.37 -8.11
CA ASP A 80 -4.56 12.18 -9.13
C ASP A 80 -3.04 12.26 -8.89
N SER A 81 -2.63 12.01 -7.65
CA SER A 81 -1.26 11.95 -7.18
C SER A 81 -0.92 10.51 -6.81
N SER A 82 -0.36 9.77 -7.77
CA SER A 82 0.29 8.49 -7.49
C SER A 82 1.33 8.70 -6.38
N SER A 83 1.08 8.15 -5.20
CA SER A 83 2.05 8.19 -4.11
C SER A 83 3.15 7.19 -4.41
N ASN A 84 4.41 7.61 -4.31
CA ASN A 84 5.55 6.70 -4.50
C ASN A 84 5.86 6.00 -3.17
N LEU A 85 5.73 4.68 -3.16
CA LEU A 85 6.18 3.86 -2.06
C LEU A 85 7.67 3.55 -2.23
N ILE A 86 8.50 4.07 -1.34
CA ILE A 86 9.93 3.79 -1.31
C ILE A 86 10.21 2.67 -0.31
N ILE A 87 10.62 1.51 -0.83
CA ILE A 87 11.13 0.42 -0.02
C ILE A 87 12.65 0.59 0.09
N SER A 88 13.09 1.08 1.24
CA SER A 88 14.50 1.23 1.58
C SER A 88 15.04 -0.02 2.28
N PRO A 89 16.35 -0.29 2.19
CA PRO A 89 16.97 -1.34 3.00
C PRO A 89 16.76 -1.07 4.50
N LEU A 90 16.57 -2.13 5.29
CA LEU A 90 16.60 -2.04 6.75
C LEU A 90 17.97 -1.51 7.18
N SER A 91 18.00 -0.31 7.76
CA SER A 91 19.21 0.23 8.38
C SER A 91 19.37 -0.40 9.75
N ASN A 92 20.27 -1.37 9.88
CA ASN A 92 20.81 -1.74 11.19
C ASN A 92 21.65 -0.56 11.70
N LYS A 93 21.01 0.46 12.26
CA LYS A 93 21.68 1.50 13.04
C LYS A 93 21.04 1.63 14.42
N GLN A 94 21.52 0.77 15.33
CA GLN A 94 21.75 1.19 16.71
C GLN A 94 22.92 0.39 17.29
N VAL A 95 24.14 0.80 16.96
CA VAL A 95 25.27 0.64 17.89
C VAL A 95 25.65 2.05 18.28
N PHE A 96 25.08 2.55 19.38
CA PHE A 96 25.71 3.65 20.09
C PHE A 96 26.90 3.03 20.85
N ALA A 97 28.08 3.02 20.23
CA ALA A 97 29.31 2.98 21.00
C ALA A 97 29.52 4.42 21.49
N ASN A 98 29.17 4.68 22.75
CA ASN A 98 29.61 5.90 23.42
C ASN A 98 31.09 5.69 23.81
N PRO A 99 32.00 6.60 23.43
CA PRO A 99 33.42 6.49 23.75
C PRO A 99 33.70 6.55 25.26
#